data_AF-A0A6M1NP25-F1
#
_entry.id   AF-A0A6M1NP25-F1
#
_cell.length_a   1.000
_cell.length_b   1.000
_cell.length_c   1.000
_cell.angle_alpha   90.00
_cell.angle_beta   90.00
_cell.angle_gamma   90.00
#
_symmetry.space_group_name_H-M   'P 1'
#
loop_
_entity.id
_entity.type
_entity.pdbx_description
1 polymer ?
#
loop_
_entity_poly.entity_id
_entity_poly.type
_entity_poly.pdbx_seq_one_letter_code
_entity_poly.pdbx_strand_id
1 'polypeptide(L)'
;MNENNFEYLKKTLDGLGFGSKLNEVLEHAIRREMPSFSLGISSLRRPLDAKDNNAARTDHLAFKLNFNRAKDTDTYFLNSYDVSLRNGNNPAVVSQSFDLARDHRITALQAHKLMSGLALEKEVFLRSKDDNQDAAKQPEKVNMWFKLNLDITDAFGNHPLRTFRPEYGYNLTEALAKYPIKELDTPEKMKQALETLKGGNYLHADILIGKKNVPVSIVANPQMKTIGIYDKNMMEIRDETIFPERVSKQKMVNNQSLESSTNKNAVQAQETTPWEQNPEHQPTQKRSR
;
A
#
# COMPACT_ATOMS: atom_id res chain seq x y z
N MET A 1 -15.54 1.78 34.36
CA MET A 1 -15.24 0.98 33.16
C MET A 1 -16.53 0.76 32.39
N ASN A 2 -16.58 1.29 31.18
CA ASN A 2 -17.66 1.08 30.22
C ASN A 2 -17.50 -0.27 29.50
N GLU A 3 -18.28 -1.29 29.90
CA GLU A 3 -18.18 -2.66 29.35
C GLU A 3 -18.46 -2.74 27.84
N ASN A 4 -19.42 -1.94 27.34
CA ASN A 4 -19.74 -1.92 25.91
C ASN A 4 -18.56 -1.38 25.09
N ASN A 5 -17.87 -0.36 25.60
CA ASN A 5 -16.67 0.16 24.96
C ASN A 5 -15.50 -0.85 25.02
N PHE A 6 -15.33 -1.56 26.14
CA PHE A 6 -14.31 -2.59 26.26
C PHE A 6 -14.52 -3.74 25.26
N GLU A 7 -15.76 -4.26 25.15
CA GLU A 7 -16.09 -5.30 24.15
C GLU A 7 -15.93 -4.80 22.70
N TYR A 8 -16.25 -3.53 22.44
CA TYR A 8 -15.97 -2.91 21.14
C TYR A 8 -14.47 -2.88 20.81
N LEU A 9 -13.63 -2.51 21.79
CA LEU A 9 -12.18 -2.47 21.60
C LEU A 9 -11.59 -3.86 21.36
N LYS A 10 -12.08 -4.89 22.07
CA LYS A 10 -11.69 -6.30 21.84
C LYS A 10 -11.99 -6.74 20.41
N LYS A 11 -13.22 -6.49 19.93
CA LYS A 11 -13.61 -6.78 18.54
C LYS A 11 -12.78 -5.99 17.52
N THR A 12 -12.44 -4.75 17.86
CA THR A 12 -11.59 -3.89 17.01
C THR A 12 -10.17 -4.46 16.89
N LEU A 13 -9.56 -4.88 18.01
CA LEU A 13 -8.25 -5.52 18.01
C LEU A 13 -8.23 -6.83 17.22
N ASP A 14 -9.28 -7.64 17.36
CA ASP A 14 -9.45 -8.87 16.60
C ASP A 14 -9.56 -8.60 15.08
N GLY A 15 -10.45 -7.69 14.68
CA GLY A 15 -10.63 -7.29 13.28
C GLY A 15 -9.40 -6.63 12.64
N LEU A 16 -8.52 -6.02 13.44
CA LEU A 16 -7.24 -5.49 12.98
C LEU A 16 -6.12 -6.54 12.92
N GLY A 17 -6.37 -7.77 13.38
CA GLY A 17 -5.44 -8.88 13.32
C GLY A 17 -4.48 -8.98 14.51
N PHE A 18 -4.79 -8.33 15.64
CA PHE A 18 -4.03 -8.44 16.90
C PHE A 18 -4.57 -9.54 17.83
N GLY A 19 -5.79 -10.01 17.58
CA GLY A 19 -6.44 -11.07 18.35
C GLY A 19 -6.68 -10.70 19.82
N SER A 20 -6.70 -11.69 20.70
CA SER A 20 -7.10 -11.53 22.11
C SER A 20 -5.96 -11.35 23.12
N LYS A 21 -4.70 -11.45 22.69
CA LYS A 21 -3.53 -11.45 23.59
C LYS A 21 -3.39 -10.18 24.44
N LEU A 22 -3.97 -9.07 23.98
CA LEU A 22 -3.90 -7.78 24.65
C LEU A 22 -5.12 -7.48 25.53
N ASN A 23 -6.12 -8.37 25.58
CA ASN A 23 -7.39 -8.08 26.24
C ASN A 23 -7.24 -7.82 27.75
N GLU A 24 -6.44 -8.63 28.44
CA GLU A 24 -6.21 -8.50 29.88
C GLU A 24 -5.48 -7.20 30.23
N VAL A 25 -4.39 -6.89 29.51
CA VAL A 25 -3.62 -5.66 29.74
C VAL A 25 -4.40 -4.41 29.34
N LEU A 26 -5.27 -4.50 28.32
CA LEU A 26 -6.21 -3.45 27.95
C LEU A 26 -7.22 -3.20 29.08
N GLU A 27 -7.81 -4.27 29.62
CA GLU A 27 -8.77 -4.18 30.73
C GLU A 27 -8.14 -3.50 31.95
N HIS A 28 -6.93 -3.90 32.32
CA HIS A 28 -6.20 -3.29 33.42
C HIS A 28 -5.91 -1.80 33.20
N ALA A 29 -5.54 -1.39 31.99
CA ALA A 29 -5.30 0.02 31.68
C ALA A 29 -6.59 0.86 31.79
N ILE A 30 -7.72 0.32 31.30
CA ILE A 30 -9.04 0.96 31.37
C ILE A 30 -9.53 1.06 32.82
N ARG A 31 -9.41 -0.03 33.61
CA ARG A 31 -9.81 -0.06 35.04
C ARG A 31 -9.01 0.92 35.90
N ARG A 32 -7.76 1.22 35.51
CA ARG A 32 -6.90 2.21 36.16
C ARG A 32 -7.15 3.65 35.71
N GLU A 33 -8.14 3.86 34.83
CA GLU A 33 -8.53 5.17 34.34
C GLU A 33 -7.38 5.98 33.69
N MET A 34 -6.44 5.29 33.03
CA MET A 34 -5.29 5.96 32.41
C MET A 34 -5.75 6.90 31.28
N PRO A 35 -5.37 8.20 31.28
CA PRO A 35 -5.84 9.14 30.26
C PRO A 35 -5.35 8.79 28.84
N SER A 36 -4.15 8.20 28.75
CA SER A 36 -3.55 7.68 27.52
C SER A 36 -2.58 6.56 27.85
N PHE A 37 -2.50 5.55 26.99
CA PHE A 37 -1.55 4.45 27.15
C PHE A 37 -1.27 3.79 25.80
N SER A 38 -0.21 2.98 25.75
CA SER A 38 0.10 2.16 24.58
C SER A 38 0.29 0.70 24.95
N LEU A 39 -0.14 -0.20 24.08
CA LEU A 39 0.02 -1.65 24.24
C LEU A 39 0.95 -2.20 23.16
N GLY A 40 1.98 -2.95 23.58
CA GLY A 40 2.96 -3.55 22.67
C GLY A 40 2.62 -5.00 22.32
N ILE A 41 2.76 -5.38 21.05
CA ILE A 41 2.69 -6.78 20.62
C ILE A 41 3.68 -7.03 19.48
N SER A 42 4.33 -8.19 19.49
CA SER A 42 5.22 -8.61 18.41
C SER A 42 4.65 -9.81 17.65
N SER A 43 4.93 -9.86 16.36
CA SER A 43 4.51 -10.92 15.45
C SER A 43 5.68 -11.38 14.59
N LEU A 44 5.83 -12.69 14.48
CA LEU A 44 6.79 -13.34 13.58
C LEU A 44 6.02 -13.87 12.37
N ARG A 45 6.37 -13.43 11.17
CA ARG A 45 5.69 -13.77 9.91
C ARG A 45 6.65 -14.43 8.94
N ARG A 46 6.08 -15.19 8.00
CA ARG A 46 6.82 -15.70 6.84
C ARG A 46 7.08 -14.53 5.89
N PRO A 47 8.22 -14.52 5.17
CA PRO A 47 8.42 -13.63 4.04
C PRO A 47 7.25 -13.71 3.07
N LEU A 48 6.80 -12.57 2.56
CA LEU A 48 5.62 -12.51 1.70
C LEU A 48 5.85 -13.15 0.32
N ASP A 49 7.11 -13.24 -0.12
CA ASP A 49 7.56 -13.88 -1.36
C ASP A 49 7.80 -15.40 -1.20
N ALA A 50 7.63 -15.95 0.00
CA ALA A 50 7.83 -17.37 0.26
C ALA A 50 6.72 -18.23 -0.38
N LYS A 51 7.13 -19.11 -1.31
CA LYS A 51 6.25 -20.10 -1.95
C LYS A 51 5.81 -21.22 -1.02
N ASP A 52 6.67 -21.61 -0.07
CA ASP A 52 6.40 -22.69 0.87
C ASP A 52 5.59 -22.19 2.07
N ASN A 53 4.48 -22.90 2.34
CA ASN A 53 3.63 -22.67 3.51
C ASN A 53 4.34 -22.92 4.85
N ASN A 54 5.41 -23.71 4.84
CA ASN A 54 6.23 -24.04 6.00
C ASN A 54 7.54 -23.24 6.07
N ALA A 55 7.73 -22.25 5.19
CA ALA A 55 8.91 -21.40 5.23
C ALA A 55 9.14 -20.79 6.62
N ALA A 56 10.41 -20.64 7.00
CA ALA A 56 10.79 -20.05 8.26
C ALA A 56 10.18 -18.65 8.40
N ARG A 57 9.74 -18.32 9.62
CA ARG A 57 9.18 -17.02 9.93
C ARG A 57 10.33 -16.06 10.29
N THR A 58 10.75 -15.26 9.34
CA THR A 58 11.91 -14.38 9.47
C THR A 58 11.56 -12.89 9.46
N ASP A 59 10.30 -12.54 9.18
CA ASP A 59 9.84 -11.16 9.23
C ASP A 59 9.35 -10.85 10.65
N HIS A 60 10.05 -9.93 11.31
CA HIS A 60 9.74 -9.49 12.66
C HIS A 60 8.97 -8.18 12.61
N LEU A 61 7.72 -8.20 13.08
CA LEU A 61 6.92 -7.00 13.28
C LEU A 61 6.77 -6.72 14.77
N ALA A 62 7.08 -5.50 15.18
CA ALA A 62 6.76 -4.99 16.51
C ALA A 62 5.75 -3.87 16.38
N PHE A 63 4.64 -3.97 17.11
CA PHE A 63 3.53 -3.04 17.09
C PHE A 63 3.38 -2.35 18.42
N LYS A 64 3.00 -1.07 18.39
CA LYS A 64 2.61 -0.27 19.55
C LYS A 64 1.27 0.39 19.26
N LEU A 65 0.22 -0.09 19.92
CA LEU A 65 -1.17 0.38 19.76
C LEU A 65 -1.44 1.55 20.70
N ASN A 66 -1.90 2.68 20.19
CA ASN A 66 -2.02 3.93 20.94
C ASN A 66 -3.48 4.25 21.30
N PHE A 67 -3.78 4.27 22.60
CA PHE A 67 -5.11 4.46 23.15
C PHE A 67 -5.23 5.74 23.96
N ASN A 68 -6.36 6.44 23.83
CA ASN A 68 -6.70 7.60 24.66
C ASN A 68 -8.13 7.49 25.21
N ARG A 69 -8.34 8.01 26.42
CA ARG A 69 -9.67 8.23 27.01
C ARG A 69 -10.27 9.54 26.48
N ALA A 70 -11.58 9.57 26.24
CA ALA A 70 -12.30 10.82 26.06
C ALA A 70 -12.21 11.70 27.32
N LYS A 71 -12.27 13.02 27.13
CA LYS A 71 -12.21 13.98 28.24
C LYS A 71 -13.47 13.93 29.12
N ASP A 72 -14.63 13.79 28.49
CA ASP A 72 -15.93 13.97 29.14
C ASP A 72 -16.72 12.66 29.31
N THR A 73 -16.17 11.52 28.88
CA THR A 73 -16.85 10.22 28.98
C THR A 73 -15.88 9.11 29.37
N ASP A 74 -16.39 8.00 29.92
CA ASP A 74 -15.61 6.79 30.22
C ASP A 74 -15.30 5.94 28.97
N THR A 75 -15.11 6.59 27.82
CA THR A 75 -14.90 5.94 26.52
C THR A 75 -13.43 5.99 26.15
N TYR A 76 -12.89 4.86 25.72
CA TYR A 76 -11.54 4.72 25.21
C TYR A 76 -11.55 4.49 23.70
N PHE A 77 -10.55 5.04 23.02
CA PHE A 77 -10.38 4.94 21.58
C PHE A 77 -8.99 4.42 21.26
N LEU A 78 -8.91 3.45 20.36
CA LEU A 78 -7.69 3.13 19.63
C LEU A 78 -7.57 4.09 18.45
N ASN A 79 -6.56 4.96 18.46
CA ASN A 79 -6.42 6.03 17.48
C ASN A 79 -5.45 5.64 16.35
N SER A 80 -4.30 5.12 16.73
CA SER A 80 -3.25 4.72 15.79
C SER A 80 -2.49 3.52 16.30
N TYR A 81 -1.62 2.97 15.45
CA TYR A 81 -0.54 2.11 15.89
C TYR A 81 0.74 2.41 15.13
N ASP A 82 1.85 2.28 15.84
CA ASP A 82 3.19 2.31 15.27
C ASP A 82 3.62 0.88 14.99
N VAL A 83 4.31 0.66 13.87
CA VAL A 83 4.86 -0.64 13.50
C VAL A 83 6.29 -0.48 12.99
N SER A 84 7.16 -1.39 13.42
CA SER A 84 8.48 -1.58 12.84
C SER A 84 8.58 -2.96 12.21
N LEU A 85 9.06 -3.03 10.98
CA LEU A 85 9.32 -4.25 10.23
C LEU A 85 10.83 -4.44 10.08
N ARG A 86 11.32 -5.61 10.51
CA ARG A 86 12.66 -6.09 10.18
C ARG A 86 12.53 -7.38 9.38
N ASN A 87 12.91 -7.31 8.11
CA ASN A 87 12.90 -8.46 7.22
C ASN A 87 14.19 -9.27 7.39
N GLY A 88 14.12 -10.59 7.21
CA GLY A 88 15.32 -11.44 7.27
C GLY A 88 16.39 -11.07 6.23
N ASN A 89 15.96 -10.54 5.07
CA ASN A 89 16.81 -10.24 3.93
C ASN A 89 17.27 -8.78 3.86
N ASN A 90 16.72 -7.89 4.70
CA ASN A 90 17.08 -6.47 4.70
C ASN A 90 17.47 -6.04 6.13
N PRO A 91 18.70 -5.56 6.35
CA PRO A 91 19.12 -5.10 7.67
C PRO A 91 18.41 -3.82 8.11
N ALA A 92 17.87 -3.02 7.17
CA ALA A 92 17.17 -1.79 7.47
C ALA A 92 15.80 -2.08 8.11
N VAL A 93 15.54 -1.43 9.24
CA VAL A 93 14.23 -1.45 9.89
C VAL A 93 13.36 -0.40 9.21
N VAL A 94 12.20 -0.81 8.72
CA VAL A 94 11.18 0.10 8.19
C VAL A 94 10.19 0.41 9.29
N SER A 95 9.89 1.68 9.52
CA SER A 95 8.93 2.14 10.53
C SER A 95 7.78 2.89 9.88
N GLN A 96 6.58 2.70 10.42
CA GLN A 96 5.38 3.36 9.93
C GLN A 96 4.37 3.53 11.07
N SER A 97 3.72 4.69 11.15
CA SER A 97 2.51 4.91 11.92
C SER A 97 1.28 4.85 11.01
N PHE A 98 0.26 4.12 11.43
CA PHE A 98 -1.05 4.07 10.78
C PHE A 98 -2.12 4.64 11.72
N ASP A 99 -2.80 5.68 11.26
CA ASP A 99 -3.98 6.24 11.93
C ASP A 99 -5.24 5.49 11.47
N LEU A 100 -6.04 5.00 12.41
CA LEU A 100 -7.19 4.15 12.08
C LEU A 100 -8.27 4.91 11.30
N ALA A 101 -8.46 6.20 11.56
CA ALA A 101 -9.49 7.00 10.92
C ALA A 101 -9.04 7.48 9.54
N ARG A 102 -7.85 8.09 9.47
CA ARG A 102 -7.27 8.65 8.24
C ARG A 102 -6.86 7.55 7.25
N ASP A 103 -6.24 6.49 7.74
CA ASP A 103 -5.64 5.45 6.89
C ASP A 103 -6.59 4.25 6.69
N HIS A 104 -7.90 4.46 6.87
CA HIS A 104 -8.94 3.46 6.59
C HIS A 104 -8.70 2.09 7.26
N ARG A 105 -8.29 2.12 8.54
CA ARG A 105 -8.10 0.93 9.39
C ARG A 105 -7.22 -0.15 8.73
N ILE A 106 -6.03 0.21 8.27
CA ILE A 106 -5.04 -0.79 7.80
C ILE A 106 -4.82 -1.83 8.91
N THR A 107 -5.00 -3.11 8.59
CA THR A 107 -4.79 -4.22 9.54
C THR A 107 -3.31 -4.57 9.68
N ALA A 108 -2.93 -5.34 10.71
CA ALA A 108 -1.56 -5.78 10.91
C ALA A 108 -0.97 -6.51 9.68
N LEU A 109 -1.78 -7.32 8.98
CA LEU A 109 -1.35 -8.02 7.77
C LEU A 109 -1.22 -7.05 6.57
N GLN A 110 -2.13 -6.09 6.44
CA GLN A 110 -2.06 -5.07 5.40
C GLN A 110 -0.84 -4.16 5.59
N ALA A 111 -0.50 -3.81 6.84
CA ALA A 111 0.70 -3.07 7.18
C ALA A 111 1.97 -3.83 6.76
N HIS A 112 2.07 -5.13 7.09
CA HIS A 112 3.20 -5.96 6.65
C HIS A 112 3.39 -5.92 5.13
N LYS A 113 2.31 -6.01 4.35
CA LYS A 113 2.33 -5.93 2.88
C LYS A 113 2.81 -4.57 2.38
N LEU A 114 2.22 -3.49 2.87
CA LEU A 114 2.56 -2.13 2.48
C LEU A 114 4.03 -1.80 2.81
N MET A 115 4.49 -2.17 4.01
CA MET A 115 5.87 -1.95 4.46
C MET A 115 6.89 -2.83 3.71
N SER A 116 6.43 -3.91 3.08
CA SER A 116 7.25 -4.74 2.19
C SER A 116 7.22 -4.25 0.73
N GLY A 117 6.63 -3.08 0.47
CA GLY A 117 6.59 -2.43 -0.85
C GLY A 117 5.43 -2.87 -1.75
N LEU A 118 4.58 -3.79 -1.27
CA LEU A 118 3.43 -4.27 -2.03
C LEU A 118 2.31 -3.22 -2.03
N ALA A 119 1.52 -3.24 -3.10
CA ALA A 119 0.27 -2.50 -3.16
C ALA A 119 -0.92 -3.43 -2.92
N LEU A 120 -1.98 -2.94 -2.30
CA LEU A 120 -3.21 -3.69 -2.08
C LEU A 120 -4.44 -2.84 -2.38
N GLU A 121 -5.50 -3.48 -2.82
CA GLU A 121 -6.83 -2.90 -2.98
C GLU A 121 -7.67 -3.18 -1.73
N LYS A 122 -8.42 -2.18 -1.30
CA LYS A 122 -9.34 -2.30 -0.17
C LYS A 122 -10.61 -1.49 -0.43
N GLU A 123 -11.75 -2.08 -0.09
CA GLU A 123 -13.02 -1.36 -0.01
C GLU A 123 -12.99 -0.41 1.20
N VAL A 124 -13.20 0.87 0.95
CA VAL A 124 -13.26 1.90 1.99
C VAL A 124 -14.56 2.68 1.92
N PHE A 125 -15.00 3.16 3.08
CA PHE A 125 -16.13 4.06 3.20
C PHE A 125 -15.64 5.50 3.12
N LEU A 126 -16.08 6.24 2.10
CA LEU A 126 -15.79 7.66 2.00
C LEU A 126 -16.77 8.43 2.85
N ARG A 127 -16.25 9.34 3.68
CA ARG A 127 -17.08 10.35 4.33
C ARG A 127 -17.42 11.41 3.28
N SER A 128 -18.70 11.74 3.13
CA SER A 128 -19.13 12.86 2.29
C SER A 128 -18.52 14.16 2.82
N LYS A 129 -18.08 15.06 1.94
CA LYS A 129 -17.51 16.37 2.33
C LYS A 129 -18.57 17.37 2.80
N ASP A 130 -19.84 17.09 2.54
CA ASP A 130 -20.96 17.93 2.99
C ASP A 130 -21.45 17.46 4.36
N ASP A 131 -20.69 17.77 5.41
CA ASP A 131 -21.07 17.50 6.81
C ASP A 131 -22.27 18.35 7.29
N ASN A 132 -22.91 19.14 6.41
CA ASN A 132 -24.02 20.04 6.77
C ASN A 132 -25.36 19.74 6.09
N GLN A 133 -25.49 18.81 5.14
CA GLN A 133 -26.80 18.46 4.57
C GLN A 133 -26.88 16.95 4.30
N ASP A 134 -27.86 16.32 4.93
CA ASP A 134 -28.31 14.93 4.77
C ASP A 134 -27.54 13.85 5.53
N ALA A 135 -27.91 13.68 6.81
CA ALA A 135 -27.70 12.47 7.61
C ALA A 135 -28.33 11.17 7.01
N ALA A 136 -28.79 11.20 5.76
CA ALA A 136 -29.49 10.11 5.07
C ALA A 136 -28.68 9.48 3.92
N LYS A 137 -27.55 10.06 3.49
CA LYS A 137 -26.72 9.44 2.45
C LYS A 137 -25.78 8.40 3.09
N GLN A 138 -26.02 7.13 2.75
CA GLN A 138 -25.13 6.03 3.13
C GLN A 138 -23.71 6.33 2.63
N PRO A 139 -22.66 6.10 3.45
CA PRO A 139 -21.29 6.33 3.04
C PRO A 139 -20.97 5.51 1.80
N GLU A 140 -20.47 6.17 0.76
CA GLU A 140 -20.15 5.52 -0.51
C GLU A 140 -18.97 4.56 -0.31
N LYS A 141 -19.18 3.30 -0.71
CA LYS A 141 -18.15 2.27 -0.73
C LYS A 141 -17.35 2.36 -2.01
N VAL A 142 -16.05 2.56 -1.90
CA VAL A 142 -15.14 2.67 -3.04
C VAL A 142 -13.95 1.74 -2.85
N ASN A 143 -13.59 1.00 -3.88
CA ASN A 143 -12.36 0.22 -3.90
C ASN A 143 -11.18 1.14 -4.26
N MET A 144 -10.18 1.18 -3.38
CA MET A 144 -9.00 2.03 -3.55
C MET A 144 -7.73 1.19 -3.37
N TRP A 145 -6.71 1.50 -4.17
CA TRP A 145 -5.39 0.94 -3.98
C TRP A 145 -4.57 1.76 -2.98
N PHE A 146 -3.73 1.08 -2.22
CA PHE A 146 -2.84 1.64 -1.21
C PHE A 146 -1.41 1.19 -1.50
N LYS A 147 -0.45 2.12 -1.42
CA LYS A 147 0.99 1.82 -1.53
C LYS A 147 1.79 2.82 -0.71
N LEU A 148 2.77 2.35 0.07
CA LEU A 148 3.73 3.25 0.72
C LEU A 148 4.81 3.67 -0.29
N ASN A 149 5.22 4.93 -0.22
CA ASN A 149 6.43 5.39 -0.88
C ASN A 149 7.63 5.18 0.05
N LEU A 150 8.32 4.05 -0.11
CA LEU A 150 9.43 3.65 0.76
C LEU A 150 10.74 4.40 0.47
N ASP A 151 10.80 5.18 -0.62
CA ASP A 151 12.00 5.90 -1.03
C ASP A 151 12.19 7.21 -0.24
N ILE A 152 11.14 7.70 0.42
CA ILE A 152 11.14 8.96 1.17
C ILE A 152 10.48 8.79 2.53
N THR A 153 10.90 9.62 3.47
CA THR A 153 10.27 9.76 4.79
C THR A 153 9.83 11.21 5.02
N ASP A 154 8.76 11.38 5.78
CA ASP A 154 8.33 12.68 6.27
C ASP A 154 9.15 13.12 7.51
N ALA A 155 8.83 14.29 8.05
CA ALA A 155 9.51 14.85 9.23
C ALA A 155 9.36 13.98 10.50
N PHE A 156 8.42 13.04 10.51
CA PHE A 156 8.17 12.12 11.62
C PHE A 156 8.74 10.71 11.34
N GLY A 157 9.47 10.54 10.23
CA GLY A 157 10.05 9.26 9.84
C GLY A 157 9.07 8.27 9.21
N ASN A 158 7.85 8.71 8.86
CA ASN A 158 6.86 7.86 8.19
C ASN A 158 7.01 7.92 6.67
N HIS A 159 6.67 6.82 6.01
CA HIS A 159 6.56 6.77 4.56
C HIS A 159 5.18 7.28 4.11
N PRO A 160 5.09 8.16 3.10
CA PRO A 160 3.80 8.62 2.58
C PRO A 160 2.95 7.47 2.05
N LEU A 161 1.73 7.32 2.57
CA LEU A 161 0.74 6.38 2.08
C LEU A 161 -0.03 6.97 0.90
N ARG A 162 0.25 6.48 -0.30
CA ARG A 162 -0.45 6.88 -1.51
C ARG A 162 -1.73 6.05 -1.67
N THR A 163 -2.78 6.74 -2.09
CA THR A 163 -4.04 6.11 -2.46
C THR A 163 -4.35 6.33 -3.94
N PHE A 164 -4.86 5.31 -4.61
CA PHE A 164 -5.28 5.39 -6.01
C PHE A 164 -6.74 4.97 -6.10
N ARG A 165 -7.60 5.96 -6.37
CA ARG A 165 -9.05 5.77 -6.52
C ARG A 165 -9.38 5.22 -7.91
N PRO A 166 -10.61 4.73 -8.15
CA PRO A 166 -11.00 4.24 -9.48
C PRO A 166 -10.76 5.24 -10.60
N GLU A 167 -10.94 6.55 -10.35
CA GLU A 167 -10.73 7.62 -11.33
C GLU A 167 -9.27 7.75 -11.75
N TYR A 168 -8.33 7.24 -10.95
CA TYR A 168 -6.92 7.17 -11.34
C TYR A 168 -6.72 6.25 -12.55
N GLY A 169 -7.61 5.29 -12.79
CA GLY A 169 -7.62 4.46 -14.00
C GLY A 169 -6.58 3.35 -14.01
N TYR A 170 -6.25 2.76 -12.85
CA TYR A 170 -5.47 1.53 -12.81
C TYR A 170 -6.39 0.32 -13.00
N ASN A 171 -6.26 -0.35 -14.14
CA ASN A 171 -6.97 -1.59 -14.42
C ASN A 171 -6.00 -2.78 -14.35
N LEU A 172 -6.10 -3.58 -13.29
CA LEU A 172 -5.23 -4.74 -13.06
C LEU A 172 -5.43 -5.84 -14.12
N THR A 173 -6.67 -6.06 -14.57
CA THR A 173 -6.98 -7.06 -15.60
C THR A 173 -6.29 -6.70 -16.92
N GLU A 174 -6.39 -5.44 -17.34
CA GLU A 174 -5.70 -4.93 -18.53
C GLU A 174 -4.17 -4.95 -18.34
N ALA A 175 -3.67 -4.65 -17.13
CA ALA A 175 -2.25 -4.71 -16.85
C ALA A 175 -1.69 -6.12 -17.02
N LEU A 176 -2.38 -7.16 -16.50
CA LEU A 176 -1.98 -8.56 -16.67
C LEU A 176 -2.03 -9.02 -18.13
N ALA A 177 -3.07 -8.64 -18.88
CA ALA A 177 -3.25 -9.02 -20.28
C ALA A 177 -2.12 -8.53 -21.21
N LYS A 178 -1.35 -7.52 -20.79
CA LYS A 178 -0.20 -7.01 -21.55
C LYS A 178 1.01 -7.96 -21.54
N TYR A 179 1.05 -8.94 -20.63
CA TYR A 179 2.20 -9.82 -20.41
C TYR A 179 1.89 -11.26 -20.80
N PRO A 180 2.85 -12.00 -21.39
CA PRO A 180 2.68 -13.40 -21.79
C PRO A 180 2.79 -14.37 -20.59
N ILE A 181 1.91 -14.19 -19.61
CA ILE A 181 1.86 -14.96 -18.37
C ILE A 181 1.15 -16.29 -18.64
N LYS A 182 1.79 -17.39 -18.28
CA LYS A 182 1.20 -18.73 -18.33
C LYS A 182 0.27 -18.96 -17.15
N GLU A 183 -0.60 -19.96 -17.28
CA GLU A 183 -1.50 -20.40 -16.21
C GLU A 183 -2.59 -19.38 -15.84
N LEU A 184 -2.88 -18.40 -16.70
CA LEU A 184 -4.04 -17.49 -16.59
C LEU A 184 -5.06 -17.69 -17.71
N ASP A 185 -5.06 -18.88 -18.31
CA ASP A 185 -5.82 -19.28 -19.49
C ASP A 185 -7.31 -19.52 -19.21
N THR A 186 -7.68 -19.81 -17.96
CA THR A 186 -9.08 -20.02 -17.57
C THR A 186 -9.62 -18.84 -16.75
N PRO A 187 -10.93 -18.54 -16.83
CA PRO A 187 -11.57 -17.49 -16.03
C PRO A 187 -11.34 -17.65 -14.52
N GLU A 188 -11.31 -18.89 -14.03
CA GLU A 188 -11.11 -19.22 -12.62
C GLU A 188 -9.70 -18.86 -12.16
N LYS A 189 -8.68 -19.25 -12.93
CA LYS A 189 -7.28 -18.91 -12.62
C LYS A 189 -7.05 -17.40 -12.70
N MET A 190 -7.64 -16.74 -13.71
CA MET A 190 -7.58 -15.28 -13.81
C MET A 190 -8.23 -14.60 -12.60
N LYS A 191 -9.40 -15.08 -12.15
CA LYS A 191 -10.06 -14.56 -10.94
C LYS A 191 -9.18 -14.73 -9.69
N GLN A 192 -8.58 -15.91 -9.49
CA GLN A 192 -7.68 -16.18 -8.37
C GLN A 192 -6.44 -15.27 -8.41
N ALA A 193 -5.86 -15.06 -9.59
CA ALA A 193 -4.74 -14.14 -9.78
C ALA A 193 -5.11 -12.70 -9.42
N LEU A 194 -6.28 -12.23 -9.86
CA LEU A 194 -6.79 -10.91 -9.51
C LEU A 194 -7.00 -10.77 -7.99
N GLU A 195 -7.64 -11.74 -7.33
CA GLU A 195 -7.84 -11.74 -5.88
C GLU A 195 -6.50 -11.75 -5.11
N THR A 196 -5.54 -12.55 -5.56
CA THR A 196 -4.19 -12.63 -4.98
C THR A 196 -3.47 -11.28 -5.03
N LEU A 197 -3.47 -10.64 -6.19
CA LEU A 197 -2.78 -9.37 -6.43
C LEU A 197 -3.50 -8.18 -5.78
N LYS A 198 -4.84 -8.15 -5.83
CA LYS A 198 -5.67 -7.17 -5.10
C LYS A 198 -5.46 -7.27 -3.60
N GLY A 199 -5.29 -8.48 -3.08
CA GLY A 199 -4.94 -8.70 -1.68
C GLY A 199 -3.54 -8.19 -1.31
N GLY A 200 -2.70 -7.75 -2.27
CA GLY A 200 -1.31 -7.38 -2.04
C GLY A 200 -0.45 -8.57 -1.69
N ASN A 201 -0.57 -9.66 -2.45
CA ASN A 201 0.31 -10.82 -2.35
C ASN A 201 1.06 -11.02 -3.68
N TYR A 202 2.16 -11.77 -3.64
CA TYR A 202 2.83 -12.23 -4.84
C TYR A 202 1.99 -13.29 -5.56
N LEU A 203 1.87 -13.15 -6.87
CA LEU A 203 1.40 -14.21 -7.76
C LEU A 203 2.63 -14.89 -8.37
N HIS A 204 2.83 -16.17 -8.11
CA HIS A 204 3.90 -16.94 -8.72
C HIS A 204 3.38 -17.62 -9.98
N ALA A 205 4.04 -17.38 -11.11
CA ALA A 205 3.66 -17.91 -12.42
C ALA A 205 4.90 -18.02 -13.32
N ASP A 206 4.73 -18.57 -14.52
CA ASP A 206 5.75 -18.53 -15.56
C ASP A 206 5.40 -17.46 -16.60
N ILE A 207 6.40 -16.73 -17.08
CA ILE A 207 6.26 -15.82 -18.23
C ILE A 207 7.10 -16.32 -19.41
N LEU A 208 6.57 -16.18 -20.63
CA LEU A 208 7.31 -16.54 -21.84
C LEU A 208 8.19 -15.37 -22.29
N ILE A 209 9.51 -15.52 -22.19
CA ILE A 209 10.49 -14.55 -22.71
C ILE A 209 11.22 -15.19 -23.89
N GLY A 210 10.93 -14.70 -25.10
CA GLY A 210 11.36 -15.35 -26.34
C GLY A 210 10.74 -16.74 -26.49
N LYS A 211 11.54 -17.80 -26.32
CA LYS A 211 11.10 -19.21 -26.37
C LYS A 211 11.25 -19.94 -25.03
N LYS A 212 11.62 -19.25 -23.96
CA LYS A 212 11.88 -19.84 -22.64
C LYS A 212 10.79 -19.45 -21.65
N ASN A 213 10.36 -20.42 -20.85
CA ASN A 213 9.52 -20.14 -19.69
C ASN A 213 10.44 -19.72 -18.55
N VAL A 214 10.15 -18.56 -17.98
CA VAL A 214 10.90 -18.02 -16.85
C VAL A 214 9.95 -17.95 -15.65
N PRO A 215 10.24 -18.65 -14.55
CA PRO A 215 9.44 -18.54 -13.33
C PRO A 215 9.63 -17.16 -12.71
N VAL A 216 8.53 -16.50 -12.40
CA VAL A 216 8.49 -15.13 -11.90
C VAL A 216 7.56 -14.98 -10.70
N SER A 217 7.76 -13.90 -9.96
CA SER A 217 6.84 -13.39 -8.95
C SER A 217 6.26 -12.07 -9.43
N ILE A 218 4.93 -11.96 -9.41
CA ILE A 218 4.19 -10.82 -9.97
C ILE A 218 3.47 -10.09 -8.83
N VAL A 219 3.46 -8.75 -8.88
CA VAL A 219 2.74 -7.89 -7.93
C VAL A 219 1.97 -6.79 -8.65
N ALA A 220 0.93 -6.26 -8.02
CA ALA A 220 0.24 -5.08 -8.55
C ALA A 220 1.13 -3.83 -8.41
N ASN A 221 1.14 -2.99 -9.45
CA ASN A 221 1.83 -1.69 -9.44
C ASN A 221 0.88 -0.56 -9.89
N PRO A 222 -0.05 -0.13 -9.02
CA PRO A 222 -0.98 0.95 -9.34
C PRO A 222 -0.25 2.25 -9.68
N GLN A 223 0.89 2.55 -9.04
CA GLN A 223 1.65 3.78 -9.27
C GLN A 223 2.10 3.95 -10.73
N MET A 224 2.51 2.85 -11.37
CA MET A 224 2.92 2.85 -12.78
C MET A 224 1.80 2.44 -13.73
N LYS A 225 0.63 2.09 -13.21
CA LYS A 225 -0.49 1.47 -13.95
C LYS A 225 -0.08 0.17 -14.68
N THR A 226 0.83 -0.60 -14.08
CA THR A 226 1.36 -1.86 -14.61
C THR A 226 1.37 -2.94 -13.52
N ILE A 227 2.10 -4.03 -13.75
CA ILE A 227 2.48 -5.01 -12.74
C ILE A 227 3.99 -4.96 -12.54
N GLY A 228 4.47 -5.28 -11.35
CA GLY A 228 5.89 -5.56 -11.12
C GLY A 228 6.16 -7.05 -11.34
N ILE A 229 7.27 -7.36 -12.00
CA ILE A 229 7.68 -8.75 -12.30
C ILE A 229 9.10 -8.94 -11.78
N TYR A 230 9.31 -10.00 -10.99
CA TYR A 230 10.58 -10.28 -10.35
C TYR A 230 11.04 -11.70 -10.67
N ASP A 231 12.36 -11.87 -10.77
CA ASP A 231 12.98 -13.17 -10.91
C ASP A 231 13.03 -13.95 -9.57
N LYS A 232 13.66 -15.13 -9.60
CA LYS A 232 13.85 -15.98 -8.41
C LYS A 232 14.67 -15.35 -7.28
N ASN A 233 15.44 -14.30 -7.58
CA ASN A 233 16.28 -13.57 -6.63
C ASN A 233 15.62 -12.26 -6.18
N MET A 234 14.33 -12.06 -6.51
CA MET A 234 13.58 -10.85 -6.25
C MET A 234 14.16 -9.59 -6.94
N MET A 235 14.86 -9.79 -8.06
CA MET A 235 15.32 -8.70 -8.93
C MET A 235 14.26 -8.39 -9.98
N GLU A 236 13.96 -7.10 -10.18
CA GLU A 236 12.95 -6.67 -11.15
C GLU A 236 13.36 -7.03 -12.59
N ILE A 237 12.45 -7.67 -13.32
CA ILE A 237 12.56 -7.92 -14.75
C ILE A 237 11.81 -6.80 -15.47
N ARG A 238 12.55 -5.89 -16.10
CA ARG A 238 11.96 -4.75 -16.81
C ARG A 238 11.29 -5.17 -18.11
N ASP A 239 10.33 -4.36 -18.56
CA ASP A 239 9.58 -4.55 -19.80
C ASP A 239 10.49 -4.73 -21.04
N GLU A 240 11.65 -4.07 -21.10
CA GLU A 240 12.60 -4.21 -22.22
C GLU A 240 13.15 -5.63 -22.33
N THR A 241 13.30 -6.31 -21.19
CA THR A 241 13.78 -7.69 -21.13
C THR A 241 12.70 -8.67 -21.58
N ILE A 242 11.44 -8.38 -21.27
CA ILE A 242 10.28 -9.22 -21.63
C ILE A 242 9.93 -9.02 -23.11
N PHE A 243 10.01 -7.78 -23.61
CA PHE A 243 9.64 -7.39 -24.97
C PHE A 243 10.80 -6.72 -25.72
N PRO A 244 11.89 -7.46 -26.04
CA PRO A 244 13.04 -6.89 -26.74
C PRO A 244 12.68 -6.28 -28.10
N GLU A 245 11.64 -6.79 -28.77
CA GLU A 245 11.15 -6.27 -30.04
C GLU A 245 10.54 -4.86 -29.94
N ARG A 246 9.97 -4.49 -28.79
CA ARG A 246 9.41 -3.14 -28.57
C ARG A 246 10.50 -2.08 -28.54
N VAL A 247 11.67 -2.43 -27.98
CA VAL A 247 12.85 -1.56 -27.92
C VAL A 247 13.44 -1.34 -29.32
N SER A 248 13.49 -2.39 -30.15
CA SER A 248 13.98 -2.30 -31.53
C SER A 248 13.08 -1.42 -32.42
N LYS A 249 11.75 -1.48 -32.24
CA LYS A 249 10.80 -0.61 -32.97
C LYS A 249 10.90 0.85 -32.56
N GLN A 250 11.09 1.16 -31.27
CA GLN A 250 11.30 2.54 -30.81
C GLN A 250 12.60 3.15 -31.35
N LYS A 251 13.68 2.37 -31.47
CA LYS A 251 14.92 2.84 -32.12
C LYS A 251 14.76 3.11 -33.62
N MET A 252 13.96 2.32 -34.34
CA MET A 252 13.67 2.57 -35.76
C MET A 252 12.82 3.83 -35.97
N VAL A 253 11.83 4.11 -35.12
CA VAL A 253 11.02 5.33 -35.19
C VAL A 253 11.86 6.58 -34.87
N ASN A 254 12.79 6.50 -33.90
CA ASN A 254 13.71 7.60 -33.62
C ASN A 254 14.75 7.83 -34.73
N ASN A 255 15.20 6.78 -35.42
CA ASN A 255 16.12 6.96 -36.56
C ASN A 255 15.40 7.53 -37.81
N GLN A 256 14.11 7.24 -38.02
CA GLN A 256 13.33 7.86 -39.10
C GLN A 256 12.98 9.34 -38.83
N SER A 257 12.89 9.76 -37.57
CA SER A 257 12.72 11.18 -37.21
C SER A 257 14.03 11.96 -37.21
N LEU A 258 15.19 11.30 -37.07
CA LEU A 258 16.52 11.92 -37.19
C LEU A 258 16.94 12.15 -38.66
N GLU A 259 16.52 11.32 -39.61
CA GLU A 259 16.79 11.55 -41.05
C GLU A 259 15.92 12.67 -41.65
N SER A 260 14.81 13.04 -41.00
CA SER A 260 13.90 14.10 -41.45
C SER A 260 14.10 15.46 -40.74
N SER A 261 15.10 15.57 -39.86
CA SER A 261 15.39 16.80 -39.09
C SER A 261 16.83 17.29 -39.27
N THR A 262 17.34 17.29 -40.50
CA THR A 262 18.51 18.14 -40.86
C THR A 262 18.04 19.50 -41.38
N ASN A 263 17.24 20.23 -40.59
CA ASN A 263 17.22 21.69 -40.66
C ASN A 263 16.42 22.33 -39.50
N LYS A 264 17.09 23.28 -38.84
CA LYS A 264 16.62 24.31 -37.87
C LYS A 264 16.85 24.04 -36.39
N ASN A 265 17.97 24.62 -35.95
CA ASN A 265 18.25 25.42 -34.75
C ASN A 265 17.72 25.00 -33.38
N ALA A 266 18.71 24.82 -32.51
CA ALA A 266 18.73 24.82 -31.06
C ALA A 266 17.94 25.93 -30.38
N VAL A 267 17.15 25.55 -29.37
CA VAL A 267 17.03 26.26 -28.09
C VAL A 267 16.88 25.20 -26.97
N GLN A 268 17.60 25.43 -25.88
CA GLN A 268 17.76 24.56 -24.70
C GLN A 268 16.43 24.17 -24.04
N ALA A 269 16.27 22.89 -23.75
CA ALA A 269 15.21 22.37 -22.89
C ALA A 269 15.67 22.40 -21.42
N GLN A 270 14.97 23.17 -20.59
CA GLN A 270 14.96 22.95 -19.14
C GLN A 270 14.04 21.76 -18.87
N GLU A 271 14.55 20.74 -18.19
CA GLU A 271 13.77 19.62 -17.67
C GLU A 271 12.83 20.12 -16.57
N THR A 272 11.52 20.11 -16.83
CA THR A 272 10.49 20.25 -15.80
C THR A 272 9.80 18.91 -15.62
N THR A 273 9.91 18.32 -14.43
CA THR A 273 9.17 17.12 -14.03
C THR A 273 7.65 17.38 -13.99
N PRO A 274 6.78 16.50 -14.54
CA PRO A 274 5.37 16.83 -14.81
C PRO A 274 4.38 16.92 -13.63
N TRP A 275 4.80 16.96 -12.36
CA TRP A 275 3.84 16.84 -11.25
C TRP A 275 4.17 17.61 -9.97
N GLU A 276 4.77 18.79 -10.11
CA GLU A 276 4.83 19.74 -9.00
C GLU A 276 3.40 20.20 -8.66
N GLN A 277 2.81 19.57 -7.64
CA GLN A 277 1.52 19.98 -7.09
C GLN A 277 1.74 21.30 -6.35
N ASN A 278 1.17 22.35 -6.92
CA ASN A 278 1.16 23.71 -6.39
C ASN A 278 0.62 23.70 -4.93
N PRO A 279 1.37 24.17 -3.92
CA PRO A 279 0.86 24.28 -2.57
C PRO A 279 0.05 25.58 -2.44
N GLU A 280 -1.22 25.55 -2.85
CA GLU A 280 -2.17 26.56 -2.38
C GLU A 280 -2.59 26.21 -0.96
N HIS A 281 -1.94 26.85 0.01
CA HIS A 281 -2.56 27.46 1.20
C HIS A 281 -1.49 28.25 1.97
N GLN A 282 -1.28 29.51 1.58
CA GLN A 282 -0.73 30.50 2.51
C GLN A 282 -1.89 31.18 3.28
N PRO A 283 -1.77 31.37 4.59
CA PRO A 283 -2.77 32.09 5.37
C PRO A 283 -2.67 33.59 5.08
N THR A 284 -3.81 34.20 4.74
CA THR A 284 -3.91 35.65 4.57
C THR A 284 -3.75 36.35 5.92
N GLN A 285 -2.55 36.90 6.17
CA GLN A 285 -2.38 38.00 7.10
C GLN A 285 -3.09 39.24 6.54
N LYS A 286 -4.06 39.77 7.27
CA LYS A 286 -4.42 41.19 7.20
C LYS A 286 -4.25 41.81 8.57
N ARG A 287 -3.17 42.58 8.72
CA ARG A 287 -3.05 43.67 9.68
C ARG A 287 -3.39 44.97 8.95
N SER A 288 -4.18 45.80 9.65
CA SER A 288 -4.38 47.26 9.57
C SER A 288 -5.89 47.53 9.55
N ARG A 289 -6.46 48.40 10.39
CA ARG A 289 -5.89 49.50 11.18
C ARG A 289 -6.87 49.80 12.31
#